data_AF-A0A3N4VBB4-F1
#
_entry.id   AF-A0A3N4VBB4-F1
#
_cell.length_a   1.000
_cell.length_b   1.000
_cell.length_c   1.000
_cell.angle_alpha   90.00
_cell.angle_beta   90.00
_cell.angle_gamma   90.00
#
_symmetry.space_group_name_H-M   'P 1'
#
loop_
_entity.id
_entity.type
_entity.pdbx_description
1 polymer ?
#
loop_
_entity_poly.entity_id
_entity_poly.type
_entity_poly.pdbx_seq_one_letter_code
_entity_poly.pdbx_strand_id
1 'polypeptide(L)'
;MSAAQEAITALAGWIKASSQPRKTPLGGDTLVGPFAVLVPLALDQAPAPTFDPEALPLWIPAAQAPADLPAIDTSAPASQDHKAQRLGHIVWMVQDGRFPGVQLIDLTDPSETLQAALDQQAPGLDLDQTAAVFLPRW
;
A
#
# COMPACT_ATOMS: atom_id res chain seq x y z
N MET A 1 17.32 9.53 5.62
CA MET A 1 15.93 9.03 5.55
C MET A 1 15.04 10.25 5.54
N SER A 2 14.18 10.40 4.54
CA SER A 2 13.25 11.53 4.45
C SER A 2 12.00 11.30 5.31
N ALA A 3 11.22 12.34 5.57
CA ALA A 3 9.97 12.21 6.33
C ALA A 3 8.97 11.30 5.59
N ALA A 4 8.95 11.36 4.26
CA ALA A 4 8.17 10.44 3.43
C ALA A 4 8.61 8.97 3.63
N GLN A 5 9.93 8.70 3.63
CA GLN A 5 10.45 7.34 3.88
C GLN A 5 10.09 6.83 5.28
N GLU A 6 10.13 7.68 6.29
CA GLU A 6 9.70 7.35 7.66
C GLU A 6 8.21 6.97 7.71
N ALA A 7 7.36 7.76 7.06
CA ALA A 7 5.92 7.51 6.98
C ALA A 7 5.61 6.18 6.25
N ILE A 8 6.27 5.90 5.11
CA ILE A 8 6.11 4.61 4.42
C ILE A 8 6.62 3.46 5.28
N THR A 9 7.73 3.63 5.99
CA THR A 9 8.28 2.58 6.89
C THR A 9 7.28 2.26 8.01
N ALA A 10 6.63 3.27 8.60
CA ALA A 10 5.60 3.07 9.61
C ALA A 10 4.38 2.31 9.05
N LEU A 11 3.90 2.69 7.86
CA LEU A 11 2.82 1.98 7.16
C LEU A 11 3.21 0.53 6.83
N ALA A 12 4.42 0.32 6.29
CA ALA A 12 4.96 -1.00 5.98
C ALA A 12 5.04 -1.90 7.21
N GLY A 13 5.50 -1.36 8.34
CA GLY A 13 5.55 -2.05 9.63
C GLY A 13 4.16 -2.52 10.10
N TRP A 14 3.16 -1.66 9.95
CA TRP A 14 1.78 -2.03 10.29
C TRP A 14 1.18 -3.06 9.32
N ILE A 15 1.42 -2.93 8.01
CA ILE A 15 0.99 -3.94 7.02
C ILE A 15 1.61 -5.30 7.34
N LYS A 16 2.92 -5.33 7.65
CA LYS A 16 3.65 -6.54 8.02
C LYS A 16 3.06 -7.19 9.28
N ALA A 17 2.71 -6.40 10.28
CA ALA A 17 2.05 -6.90 11.50
C ALA A 17 0.65 -7.45 11.18
N SER A 18 -0.11 -6.78 10.31
CA SER A 18 -1.46 -7.19 9.88
C SER A 18 -1.48 -8.42 8.98
N SER A 19 -0.31 -8.82 8.47
CA SER A 19 -0.10 -10.00 7.62
C SER A 19 0.38 -11.23 8.40
N GLN A 20 0.56 -11.14 9.73
CA GLN A 20 1.01 -12.27 10.52
C GLN A 20 -0.10 -13.32 10.72
N PRO A 21 0.25 -14.61 10.90
CA PRO A 21 -0.71 -15.64 11.28
C PRO A 21 -1.52 -15.26 12.52
N ARG A 22 -2.80 -15.60 12.52
CA ARG A 22 -3.71 -15.33 13.64
C ARG A 22 -3.88 -16.59 14.48
N LYS A 23 -3.80 -16.45 15.80
CA LYS A 23 -4.08 -17.55 16.74
C LYS A 23 -5.57 -17.89 16.71
N THR A 24 -5.88 -19.18 16.61
CA THR A 24 -7.26 -19.66 16.68
C THR A 24 -7.65 -19.97 18.13
N PRO A 25 -8.94 -19.85 18.50
CA PRO A 25 -9.39 -20.14 19.87
C PRO A 25 -9.10 -21.56 20.36
N LEU A 26 -8.88 -22.51 19.43
CA LEU A 26 -8.63 -23.93 19.73
C LEU A 26 -7.14 -24.31 19.71
N GLY A 27 -6.23 -23.32 19.74
CA GLY A 27 -4.80 -23.55 19.91
C GLY A 27 -4.00 -23.81 18.63
N GLY A 28 -4.54 -23.45 17.46
CA GLY A 28 -3.83 -23.49 16.17
C GLY A 28 -3.52 -22.10 15.61
N ASP A 29 -2.94 -22.07 14.41
CA ASP A 29 -2.71 -20.84 13.64
C ASP A 29 -3.49 -20.88 12.33
N THR A 30 -4.17 -19.78 12.01
CA THR A 30 -4.65 -19.51 10.66
C THR A 30 -3.53 -18.79 9.93
N LEU A 31 -3.02 -19.39 8.85
CA LEU A 31 -2.12 -18.70 7.94
C LEU A 31 -2.89 -17.56 7.28
N VAL A 32 -2.34 -16.37 7.40
CA VAL A 32 -2.92 -15.16 6.84
C VAL A 32 -1.93 -14.66 5.77
N GLY A 33 -2.43 -14.44 4.56
CA GLY A 33 -1.62 -13.88 3.48
C GLY A 33 -1.38 -12.38 3.66
N PRO A 34 -0.67 -11.74 2.70
CA PRO A 34 -0.35 -10.32 2.78
C PRO A 34 -1.64 -9.48 2.91
N PHE A 35 -1.68 -8.63 3.94
CA PHE A 35 -2.78 -7.69 4.12
C PHE A 35 -2.83 -6.68 2.98
N ALA A 36 -1.67 -6.15 2.59
CA ALA A 36 -1.44 -5.39 1.38
C ALA A 36 0.02 -5.57 0.95
N VAL A 37 0.34 -5.21 -0.29
CA VAL A 37 1.70 -5.33 -0.83
C VAL A 37 2.15 -3.96 -1.30
N LEU A 38 3.18 -3.40 -0.67
CA LEU A 38 3.80 -2.15 -1.13
C LEU A 38 4.65 -2.44 -2.37
N VAL A 39 4.39 -1.71 -3.44
CA VAL A 39 5.03 -1.90 -4.75
C VAL A 39 5.78 -0.61 -5.13
N PRO A 40 7.12 -0.58 -4.99
CA PRO A 40 7.92 0.52 -5.50
C PRO A 40 7.81 0.62 -7.02
N LEU A 41 7.50 1.81 -7.52
CA LEU A 41 7.35 2.06 -8.95
C LEU A 41 7.85 3.47 -9.29
N ALA A 42 8.44 3.65 -10.48
CA ALA A 42 8.82 4.97 -10.96
C ALA A 42 7.57 5.80 -11.29
N LEU A 43 7.61 7.12 -11.05
CA LEU A 43 6.43 7.97 -11.21
C LEU A 43 5.92 8.04 -12.65
N ASP A 44 6.82 7.94 -13.62
CA ASP A 44 6.53 7.94 -15.05
C ASP A 44 6.00 6.60 -15.58
N GLN A 45 5.78 5.62 -14.71
CA GLN A 45 5.28 4.29 -15.07
C GLN A 45 3.85 4.07 -14.60
N ALA A 46 3.12 3.27 -15.38
CA ALA A 46 1.81 2.77 -15.02
C ALA A 46 1.92 1.54 -14.09
N PRO A 47 0.89 1.26 -13.26
CA PRO A 47 0.84 0.12 -12.36
C PRO A 47 1.25 -1.22 -12.99
N ALA A 48 2.33 -1.80 -12.48
CA ALA A 48 2.80 -3.15 -12.79
C ALA A 48 3.43 -3.78 -11.55
N PRO A 49 3.55 -5.13 -11.46
CA PRO A 49 2.98 -6.16 -12.34
C PRO A 49 1.46 -6.31 -12.15
N THR A 50 0.83 -7.26 -12.87
CA THR A 50 -0.57 -7.66 -12.64
C THR A 50 -0.68 -8.51 -11.38
N PHE A 51 -1.69 -8.21 -10.56
CA PHE A 51 -2.01 -8.92 -9.32
C PHE A 51 -3.28 -9.76 -9.49
N ASP A 52 -3.42 -10.77 -8.65
CA ASP A 52 -4.73 -11.41 -8.42
C ASP A 52 -5.79 -10.35 -8.07
N PRO A 53 -7.05 -10.46 -8.55
CA PRO A 53 -8.10 -9.49 -8.24
C PRO A 53 -8.36 -9.26 -6.74
N GLU A 54 -8.12 -10.27 -5.90
CA GLU A 54 -8.23 -10.16 -4.44
C GLU A 54 -6.91 -9.81 -3.76
N ALA A 55 -5.79 -9.66 -4.49
CA ALA A 55 -4.61 -9.03 -3.93
C ALA A 55 -4.83 -7.51 -3.74
N LEU A 56 -4.10 -6.91 -2.80
CA LEU A 56 -4.15 -5.47 -2.54
C LEU A 56 -2.76 -4.85 -2.74
N PRO A 57 -2.35 -4.60 -4.00
CA PRO A 57 -1.17 -3.79 -4.26
C PRO A 57 -1.42 -2.33 -3.89
N LEU A 58 -0.41 -1.69 -3.30
CA LEU A 58 -0.37 -0.26 -3.04
C LEU A 58 0.94 0.24 -3.65
N TRP A 59 0.86 1.10 -4.66
CA TRP A 59 2.08 1.60 -5.30
C TRP A 59 2.64 2.78 -4.51
N ILE A 60 3.96 2.88 -4.47
CA ILE A 60 4.68 3.99 -3.85
C ILE A 60 5.78 4.47 -4.81
N PRO A 61 6.14 5.76 -4.82
CA PRO A 61 7.28 6.22 -5.60
C PRO A 61 8.55 5.47 -5.18
N ALA A 62 9.29 4.94 -6.15
CA ALA A 62 10.49 4.15 -5.88
C ALA A 62 11.54 4.92 -5.04
N ALA A 63 11.61 6.24 -5.19
CA ALA A 63 12.49 7.10 -4.39
C ALA A 63 12.11 7.15 -2.89
N GLN A 64 10.84 6.92 -2.56
CA GLN A 64 10.35 6.89 -1.18
C GLN A 64 10.38 5.49 -0.56
N ALA A 65 10.67 4.44 -1.35
CA ALA A 65 10.63 3.07 -0.88
C ALA A 65 11.71 2.78 0.20
N PRO A 66 11.33 2.18 1.35
CA PRO A 66 12.28 1.66 2.31
C PRO A 66 13.17 0.57 1.71
N ALA A 67 14.39 0.45 2.21
CA ALA A 67 15.37 -0.51 1.69
C ALA A 67 15.01 -1.98 1.99
N ASP A 68 14.17 -2.23 2.99
CA ASP A 68 13.87 -3.56 3.54
C ASP A 68 12.43 -4.03 3.26
N LEU A 69 11.81 -3.55 2.18
CA LEU A 69 10.49 -4.04 1.77
C LEU A 69 10.52 -5.55 1.46
N PRO A 70 9.47 -6.30 1.84
CA PRO A 70 9.35 -7.70 1.50
C PRO A 70 9.24 -7.89 -0.02
N ALA A 71 9.52 -9.11 -0.48
CA ALA A 71 9.30 -9.47 -1.87
C ALA A 71 7.83 -9.26 -2.29
N ILE A 72 7.62 -8.82 -3.52
CA ILE A 72 6.28 -8.58 -4.07
C ILE A 72 5.59 -9.93 -4.29
N ASP A 73 4.53 -10.18 -3.54
CA ASP A 73 3.62 -11.31 -3.71
C ASP A 73 2.39 -10.85 -4.50
N THR A 74 2.17 -11.42 -5.68
CA THR A 74 1.04 -11.04 -6.55
C THR A 74 -0.22 -11.87 -6.32
N SER A 75 -0.18 -12.85 -5.41
CA SER A 75 -1.28 -13.79 -5.18
C SER A 75 -2.35 -13.27 -4.22
N ALA A 76 -3.55 -13.85 -4.31
CA ALA A 76 -4.59 -13.61 -3.31
C ALA A 76 -4.14 -14.09 -1.92
N PRO A 77 -4.41 -13.34 -0.86
CA PRO A 77 -4.13 -13.80 0.48
C PRO A 77 -5.04 -14.98 0.87
N ALA A 78 -4.47 -16.00 1.49
CA ALA A 78 -5.17 -17.26 1.78
C ALA A 78 -6.40 -17.13 2.71
N SER A 79 -6.37 -16.22 3.69
CA SER A 79 -7.40 -16.11 4.74
C SER A 79 -7.64 -14.67 5.21
N GLN A 80 -7.44 -13.68 4.33
CA GLN A 80 -7.74 -12.27 4.63
C GLN A 80 -9.16 -11.90 4.21
N ASP A 81 -9.63 -10.77 4.73
CA ASP A 81 -10.85 -10.11 4.26
C ASP A 81 -10.73 -9.71 2.78
N HIS A 82 -11.87 -9.47 2.12
CA HIS A 82 -11.91 -9.02 0.73
C HIS A 82 -11.05 -7.77 0.50
N LYS A 83 -10.48 -7.64 -0.72
CA LYS A 83 -9.66 -6.48 -1.11
C LYS A 83 -10.31 -5.14 -0.72
N ALA A 84 -11.60 -4.98 -0.99
CA ALA A 84 -12.35 -3.74 -0.70
C ALA A 84 -12.41 -3.40 0.80
N GLN A 85 -12.56 -4.40 1.67
CA GLN A 85 -12.62 -4.20 3.13
C GLN A 85 -11.25 -3.80 3.68
N ARG A 86 -10.18 -4.47 3.20
CA ARG A 86 -8.80 -4.12 3.57
C ARG A 86 -8.42 -2.72 3.10
N LEU A 87 -8.76 -2.37 1.85
CA LEU A 87 -8.55 -1.03 1.33
C LEU A 87 -9.29 0.02 2.16
N GLY A 88 -10.57 -0.22 2.47
CA GLY A 88 -11.36 0.66 3.34
C GLY A 88 -10.75 0.86 4.72
N HIS A 89 -10.16 -0.19 5.31
CA HIS A 89 -9.46 -0.10 6.59
C HIS A 89 -8.23 0.81 6.49
N ILE A 90 -7.41 0.68 5.43
CA ILE A 90 -6.24 1.54 5.23
C ILE A 90 -6.65 3.01 5.10
N VAL A 91 -7.68 3.28 4.29
CA VAL A 91 -8.22 4.63 4.13
C VAL A 91 -8.67 5.20 5.47
N TRP A 92 -9.42 4.43 6.26
CA TRP A 92 -9.87 4.84 7.59
C TRP A 92 -8.69 5.16 8.52
N MET A 93 -7.67 4.30 8.57
CA MET A 93 -6.50 4.51 9.45
C MET A 93 -5.71 5.76 9.10
N VAL A 94 -5.53 6.06 7.81
CA VAL A 94 -4.85 7.30 7.38
C VAL A 94 -5.69 8.52 7.74
N GLN A 95 -7.01 8.48 7.49
CA GLN A 95 -7.93 9.56 7.83
C GLN A 95 -8.05 9.82 9.34
N ASP A 96 -7.94 8.77 10.17
CA ASP A 96 -7.89 8.86 11.63
C ASP A 96 -6.55 9.44 12.15
N GLY A 97 -5.59 9.71 11.25
CA GLY A 97 -4.29 10.29 11.60
C GLY A 97 -3.30 9.28 12.17
N ARG A 98 -3.57 7.97 12.04
CA ARG A 98 -2.67 6.90 12.52
C ARG A 98 -1.36 6.84 11.74
N PHE A 99 -1.38 7.30 10.49
CA PHE A 99 -0.21 7.42 9.61
C PHE A 99 -0.05 8.87 9.15
N PRO A 100 0.44 9.77 10.03
CA PRO A 100 0.67 11.16 9.65
C PRO A 100 1.73 11.23 8.53
N GLY A 101 1.55 12.18 7.61
CA GLY A 101 2.46 12.36 6.48
C GLY A 101 2.26 11.35 5.34
N VAL A 102 1.20 10.55 5.37
CA VAL A 102 0.77 9.71 4.22
C VAL A 102 -0.37 10.39 3.48
N GLN A 103 -0.16 10.63 2.18
CA GLN A 103 -1.18 11.07 1.24
C GLN A 103 -1.63 9.86 0.40
N LEU A 104 -2.93 9.58 0.43
CA LEU A 104 -3.56 8.56 -0.41
C LEU A 104 -3.96 9.18 -1.75
N ILE A 105 -3.65 8.49 -2.84
CA ILE A 105 -3.95 8.90 -4.22
C ILE A 105 -4.67 7.75 -4.91
N ASP A 106 -5.81 8.03 -5.52
CA ASP A 106 -6.62 7.00 -6.15
C ASP A 106 -6.16 6.75 -7.60
N LEU A 107 -5.87 5.49 -7.93
CA LEU A 107 -5.65 5.05 -9.30
C LEU A 107 -6.95 4.48 -9.85
N THR A 108 -7.61 5.26 -10.69
CA THR A 108 -8.90 4.88 -11.30
C THR A 108 -8.73 4.18 -12.66
N ASP A 109 -7.59 4.39 -13.31
CA ASP A 109 -7.21 3.76 -14.58
C ASP A 109 -5.88 3.01 -14.41
N PRO A 110 -5.82 1.68 -14.64
CA PRO A 110 -4.58 0.92 -14.53
C PRO A 110 -3.54 1.24 -15.62
N SER A 111 -3.92 1.99 -16.65
CA SER A 111 -3.02 2.46 -17.71
C SER A 111 -2.42 3.85 -17.43
N GLU A 112 -2.92 4.55 -16.41
CA GLU A 112 -2.42 5.85 -16.00
C GLU A 112 -1.09 5.72 -15.23
N THR A 113 -0.17 6.67 -15.44
CA THR A 113 1.08 6.74 -14.69
C THR A 113 0.85 7.29 -13.28
N LEU A 114 1.71 6.93 -12.32
CA LEU A 114 1.60 7.48 -10.96
C LEU A 114 1.72 9.02 -10.97
N GLN A 115 2.56 9.59 -11.85
CA GLN A 115 2.71 11.03 -12.00
C GLN A 115 1.41 11.69 -12.44
N ALA A 116 0.69 11.11 -13.41
CA ALA A 116 -0.55 11.69 -13.90
C ALA A 116 -1.64 11.72 -12.81
N ALA A 117 -1.75 10.64 -12.02
CA ALA A 117 -2.67 10.60 -10.87
C ALA A 117 -2.26 11.61 -9.78
N LEU A 118 -0.95 11.74 -9.51
CA LEU A 118 -0.40 12.69 -8.56
C LEU A 118 -0.71 14.14 -8.96
N ASP A 119 -0.46 14.50 -10.22
CA ASP A 119 -0.69 15.85 -10.74
C ASP A 119 -2.16 16.25 -10.69
N GLN A 120 -3.07 15.28 -10.84
CA GLN A 120 -4.52 15.52 -10.77
C GLN A 120 -5.02 15.71 -9.33
N GLN A 121 -4.53 14.90 -8.38
CA GLN A 121 -5.13 14.81 -7.04
C GLN A 121 -4.34 15.53 -5.95
N ALA A 122 -3.02 15.66 -6.11
CA ALA A 122 -2.14 16.34 -5.16
C ALA A 122 -1.06 17.15 -5.90
N PRO A 123 -1.45 18.14 -6.73
CA PRO A 123 -0.50 18.95 -7.49
C PRO A 123 0.47 19.67 -6.55
N GLY A 124 1.77 19.54 -6.82
CA GLY A 124 2.82 20.18 -6.03
C GLY A 124 3.12 19.51 -4.69
N LEU A 125 2.68 18.27 -4.48
CA LEU A 125 3.03 17.49 -3.29
C LEU A 125 4.56 17.37 -3.16
N ASP A 126 5.10 17.77 -2.01
CA ASP A 126 6.50 17.57 -1.67
C ASP A 126 6.73 16.10 -1.31
N LEU A 127 7.34 15.35 -2.22
CA LEU A 127 7.63 13.93 -2.08
C LEU A 127 8.81 13.63 -1.13
N ASP A 128 9.57 14.63 -0.69
CA ASP A 128 10.55 14.42 0.37
C ASP A 128 9.89 14.51 1.75
N GLN A 129 8.82 15.31 1.87
CA GLN A 129 8.09 15.51 3.13
C GLN A 129 6.87 14.60 3.30
N THR A 130 6.18 14.26 2.22
CA THR A 130 4.91 13.50 2.26
C THR A 130 5.01 12.21 1.47
N ALA A 131 4.67 11.09 2.12
CA ALA A 131 4.58 9.79 1.48
C ALA A 131 3.36 9.74 0.55
N ALA A 132 3.59 9.46 -0.73
CA ALA A 132 2.51 9.22 -1.68
C ALA A 132 2.23 7.72 -1.76
N VAL A 133 0.99 7.32 -1.50
CA VAL A 133 0.54 5.92 -1.58
C VAL A 133 -0.64 5.83 -2.53
N PHE A 134 -0.45 5.09 -3.62
CA PHE A 134 -1.39 4.98 -4.72
C PHE A 134 -2.26 3.74 -4.58
N LEU A 135 -3.57 3.92 -4.69
CA LEU A 135 -4.59 2.93 -4.36
C LEU A 135 -5.35 2.45 -5.61
N PRO A 136 -5.40 1.14 -5.91
CA PRO A 136 -6.21 0.64 -7.02
C PRO A 136 -7.71 0.79 -6.72
N ARG A 137 -8.47 1.41 -7.63
CA ARG A 137 -9.93 1.57 -7.53
C ARG A 137 -10.75 0.70 -8.49
N TRP A 138 -10.09 -0.13 -9.30
CA TRP A 138 -10.72 -1.15 -10.14
C TRP A 138 -10.95 -2.48 -9.40
#